data_AF-A0A535N860-F1
#
_entry.id   AF-A0A535N860-F1
#
_cell.length_a   1.000
_cell.length_b   1.000
_cell.length_c   1.000
_cell.angle_alpha   90.00
_cell.angle_beta   90.00
_cell.angle_gamma   90.00
#
_symmetry.space_group_name_H-M   'P 1'
#
loop_
_entity.id
_entity.type
_entity.pdbx_description
1 polymer ?
#
loop_
_entity_poly.entity_id
_entity_poly.type
_entity_poly.pdbx_seq_one_letter_code
_entity_poly.pdbx_strand_id
1 'polypeptide(L)' 'MSRDCDAAMDRLSVYLDRELTDRDMEQVRAHLEDCPPCGKVFEFQAELKRLVRKECCSDDAPHRLREWVRKLAAQEAPG' A
#
# COMPACT_ATOMS: atom_id res chain seq x y z
N MET A 1 14.80 16.26 -11.66
CA MET A 1 13.55 15.73 -11.09
C MET A 1 12.48 16.82 -11.26
N SER A 2 11.27 16.46 -11.69
CA SER A 2 10.16 17.42 -11.83
C SER A 2 9.54 17.69 -10.45
N ARG A 3 8.87 18.84 -10.27
CA ARG A 3 8.10 19.12 -9.04
C ARG A 3 7.10 18.01 -8.69
N ASP A 4 6.53 17.36 -9.70
CA ASP A 4 5.57 16.28 -9.49
C ASP A 4 6.24 15.01 -8.94
N CYS A 5 7.49 14.75 -9.34
CA CYS A 5 8.29 13.66 -8.77
C CYS A 5 8.60 13.93 -7.30
N ASP A 6 9.00 15.16 -6.96
CA ASP A 6 9.32 15.52 -5.57
C ASP A 6 8.06 15.40 -4.68
N ALA A 7 6.93 15.91 -5.15
CA ALA A 7 5.65 15.80 -4.44
C ALA A 7 5.16 14.34 -4.28
N ALA A 8 5.38 13.48 -5.29
CA ALA A 8 5.06 12.06 -5.20
C ALA A 8 5.97 11.35 -4.20
N MET A 9 7.26 11.68 -4.19
CA MET A 9 8.24 11.11 -3.27
C MET A 9 7.96 11.49 -1.80
N ASP A 10 7.58 12.74 -1.55
CA ASP A 10 7.22 13.22 -0.20
C ASP A 10 5.98 12.52 0.36
N ARG A 11 5.08 12.07 -0.51
CA ARG A 11 3.82 11.41 -0.15
C ARG A 11 3.88 9.88 -0.23
N LEU A 12 5.01 9.32 -0.68
CA LEU A 12 5.10 7.91 -1.05
C LEU A 12 4.91 6.97 0.15
N SER A 13 5.41 7.34 1.33
CA SER A 13 5.21 6.58 2.56
C SER A 13 3.74 6.53 2.97
N VAL A 14 3.06 7.68 3.01
CA VAL A 14 1.64 7.81 3.36
C VAL A 14 0.76 7.11 2.32
N TYR A 15 1.15 7.15 1.04
CA TYR A 15 0.52 6.38 -0.04
C TYR A 15 0.65 4.86 0.20
N LEU A 16 1.84 4.38 0.59
CA LEU A 16 2.08 2.97 0.93
C LEU A 16 1.29 2.51 2.17
N ASP A 17 0.97 3.42 3.09
CA ASP A 17 0.10 3.17 4.24
C ASP A 17 -1.40 3.31 3.92
N ARG A 18 -1.75 3.79 2.71
CA ARG A 18 -3.12 4.12 2.30
C ARG A 18 -3.78 5.16 3.20
N GLU A 19 -2.99 6.11 3.68
CA GLU A 19 -3.42 7.18 4.59
C GLU A 19 -3.66 8.53 3.88
N LEU A 20 -3.64 8.52 2.54
CA LEU A 20 -3.99 9.69 1.73
C LEU A 20 -5.50 9.76 1.48
N THR A 21 -5.99 10.96 1.15
CA THR A 21 -7.35 11.11 0.62
C THR A 21 -7.50 10.40 -0.73
N ASP A 22 -8.70 9.98 -1.10
CA ASP A 22 -8.94 9.28 -2.39
C ASP A 22 -8.40 10.08 -3.58
N ARG A 23 -8.56 11.40 -3.55
CA ARG A 23 -8.04 12.30 -4.59
C ARG A 23 -6.51 12.25 -4.66
N ASP A 24 -5.85 12.30 -3.51
CA ASP A 24 -4.38 12.34 -3.46
C ASP A 24 -3.78 10.95 -3.76
N MET A 25 -4.49 9.86 -3.41
CA MET A 25 -4.17 8.50 -3.85
C MET A 25 -4.16 8.40 -5.38
N GLU A 26 -5.21 8.91 -6.04
CA GLU A 26 -5.31 8.87 -7.50
C GLU A 26 -4.20 9.70 -8.17
N GLN A 27 -3.86 10.87 -7.61
CA GLN A 27 -2.77 11.71 -8.12
C GLN A 27 -1.41 11.02 -8.05
N VAL A 28 -1.07 10.42 -6.91
CA VAL A 28 0.18 9.69 -6.75
C VAL A 28 0.20 8.48 -7.67
N ARG A 29 -0.92 7.74 -7.76
CA ARG A 29 -1.05 6.59 -8.66
C ARG A 29 -0.80 6.96 -10.12
N ALA A 30 -1.48 7.98 -10.63
CA ALA A 30 -1.31 8.45 -12.00
C ALA A 30 0.15 8.82 -12.28
N HIS A 31 0.81 9.51 -11.34
CA HIS A 31 2.23 9.82 -11.47
C HIS A 31 3.13 8.58 -11.54
N LEU A 32 2.88 7.57 -10.71
CA LEU A 32 3.67 6.33 -10.71
C LEU A 32 3.48 5.54 -12.01
N GLU A 33 2.28 5.58 -12.61
CA GLU A 33 1.97 4.96 -13.90
C GLU A 33 2.67 5.70 -15.06
N ASP A 34 2.70 7.03 -15.03
CA ASP A 34 3.31 7.87 -16.07
C ASP A 34 4.83 8.08 -15.91
N CYS A 35 5.39 7.79 -14.72
CA CYS A 35 6.78 8.03 -14.39
C CYS A 35 7.50 6.74 -13.92
N PRO A 36 8.07 5.95 -14.86
CA PRO A 36 8.81 4.73 -14.55
C PRO A 36 9.92 4.86 -13.48
N PRO A 37 10.72 5.95 -13.41
CA PRO A 37 11.72 6.06 -12.35
C PRO A 37 11.07 6.16 -10.95
N CYS A 38 9.97 6.89 -10.80
CA CYS A 38 9.23 6.96 -9.53
C CYS A 38 8.55 5.62 -9.20
N GLY A 39 8.00 4.94 -10.22
CA GLY A 39 7.46 3.59 -10.10
C GLY A 39 8.46 2.58 -9.52
N LYS A 40 9.72 2.62 -9.98
CA LYS A 40 10.79 1.75 -9.44
C LYS A 40 11.09 2.02 -7.97
N VAL A 41 11.06 3.29 -7.55
CA VAL A 41 11.28 3.65 -6.14
C VAL A 41 10.12 3.18 -5.28
N PHE A 42 8.89 3.31 -5.77
CA PHE A 42 7.70 2.76 -5.13
C PHE A 42 7.81 1.25 -4.93
N GLU A 43 8.13 0.50 -5.98
CA GLU A 43 8.28 -0.96 -5.91
C GLU A 43 9.31 -1.38 -4.86
N PHE A 44 10.45 -0.68 -4.83
CA PHE A 44 11.49 -0.94 -3.84
C PHE A 44 11.01 -0.69 -2.40
N GLN A 45 10.36 0.45 -2.15
CA GLN A 45 9.85 0.78 -0.81
C GLN A 45 8.71 -0.18 -0.39
N ALA A 46 7.85 -0.59 -1.32
CA ALA A 46 6.79 -1.54 -1.06
C ALA A 46 7.35 -2.91 -0.66
N GLU A 47 8.36 -3.41 -1.36
CA GLU A 47 8.99 -4.70 -1.02
C GLU A 47 9.77 -4.61 0.30
N LEU A 48 10.48 -3.49 0.54
CA LEU A 48 11.16 -3.25 1.82
C LEU A 48 10.16 -3.28 2.99
N LYS A 49 9.03 -2.60 2.85
CA LYS A 49 7.97 -2.57 3.86
C LYS A 49 7.36 -3.96 4.10
N ARG A 50 7.15 -4.72 3.02
CA ARG A 50 6.67 -6.11 3.10
C ARG A 50 7.66 -7.00 3.84
N LEU A 51 8.94 -6.85 3.56
CA LEU A 51 10.01 -7.60 4.21
C LEU A 51 10.10 -7.27 5.70
N VAL A 52 10.11 -5.99 6.07
CA VAL A 52 10.12 -5.55 7.48
C VAL A 52 8.92 -6.12 8.22
N ARG A 53 7.71 -6.05 7.64
CA ARG A 53 6.52 -6.63 8.26
C ARG A 53 6.67 -8.15 8.46
N LYS A 54 7.26 -8.86 7.51
CA LYS A 54 7.44 -10.32 7.57
C LYS A 54 8.46 -10.73 8.62
N GLU A 55 9.61 -10.06 8.67
CA GLU A 55 10.75 -10.47 9.51
C GLU A 55 10.69 -9.85 10.92
N CYS A 56 10.03 -8.70 11.08
CA CYS A 56 10.00 -7.95 12.34
C CYS A 56 8.61 -7.89 13.01
N CYS A 57 7.53 -8.29 12.33
CA CYS A 57 6.17 -8.26 12.88
C CYS A 57 5.50 -9.63 12.71
N SER A 58 5.87 -10.58 13.58
CA SER A 58 5.32 -11.95 13.59
C SER A 58 4.04 -12.11 14.42
N ASP A 59 3.38 -11.02 14.81
CA ASP A 59 2.15 -11.07 15.59
C ASP A 59 0.98 -11.53 14.71
N ASP A 60 0.79 -12.84 14.67
CA ASP A 60 -0.36 -13.45 14.03
C ASP A 60 -1.65 -12.98 14.72
N ALA A 61 -2.63 -12.57 13.92
CA ALA A 61 -3.95 -12.26 14.44
C ALA A 61 -4.52 -13.48 15.21
N PRO A 62 -5.16 -13.27 16.37
CA PRO A 62 -5.76 -14.34 17.16
C PRO A 62 -6.66 -15.23 16.29
N HIS A 63 -6.61 -16.55 16.50
CA HIS A 63 -7.33 -17.53 15.70
C HIS A 63 -8.82 -17.18 15.50
N ARG A 64 -9.49 -16.80 16.60
CA ARG A 64 -10.90 -16.39 16.59
C ARG A 64 -11.19 -15.21 15.65
N LEU A 65 -10.28 -14.23 15.60
CA LEU A 65 -10.41 -13.07 14.71
C LEU A 65 -10.26 -13.50 13.25
N ARG A 66 -9.26 -14.36 12.96
CA ARG A 66 -9.04 -14.90 11.61
C ARG A 66 -10.24 -15.70 11.11
N GLU A 67 -10.83 -16.54 11.95
CA GLU A 67 -12.06 -17.28 11.60
C GLU A 67 -13.24 -16.36 11.34
N TRP A 68 -13.42 -15.32 12.16
CA TRP A 68 -14.50 -14.36 11.99
C TRP A 68 -14.37 -13.58 10.69
N VAL A 69 -13.17 -13.07 10.37
CA VAL A 69 -12.90 -12.37 9.09
C VAL A 69 -13.14 -13.27 7.89
N ARG A 70 -12.72 -14.55 7.93
CA ARG A 70 -12.99 -15.52 6.86
C ARG A 70 -14.49 -15.74 6.64
N LYS A 71 -15.27 -15.82 7.72
CA LYS A 71 -16.74 -15.98 7.64
C LYS A 71 -17.41 -14.75 7.02
N LEU A 72 -16.97 -13.55 7.36
CA LEU A 72 -17.48 -12.31 6.78
C LEU A 72 -17.17 -12.23 5.28
N ALA A 73 -15.91 -12.45 4.89
CA ALA A 73 -15.51 -12.40 3.48
C ALA A 73 -16.27 -13.42 2.60
N ALA A 74 -16.60 -14.59 3.15
CA ALA A 74 -17.39 -15.61 2.44
C ALA A 74 -18.88 -15.24 2.28
N GLN A 75 -19.41 -14.35 3.10
CA GLN A 75 -20.80 -13.87 3.01
C GLN A 75 -20.97 -12.74 1.99
N GLU A 76 -19.89 -12.05 1.64
CA GLU A 76 -19.89 -10.94 0.69
C GLU A 76 -19.50 -11.35 -0.74
N ALA A 77 -19.24 -12.63 -1.01
CA ALA A 77 -18.94 -13.09 -2.36
C ALA A 77 -20.20 -12.95 -3.25
N PRO A 78 -20.19 -12.12 -4.30
CA PRO A 78 -21.23 -12.19 -5.33
C PRO A 78 -21.12 -13.56 -6.00
N GLY A 79 -22.26 -14.25 -6.10
CA GLY A 79 -22.39 -15.51 -6.84
C GLY A 79 -22.18 -15.34 -8.34
#